data_AF-A0A382JY64-F1
#
_entry.id   AF-A0A382JY64-F1
#
_cell.length_a   1.000
_cell.length_b   1.000
_cell.length_c   1.000
_cell.angle_alpha   90.00
_cell.angle_beta   90.00
_cell.angle_gamma   90.00
#
_symmetry.space_group_name_H-M   'P 1'
#
loop_
_entity.id
_entity.type
_entity.pdbx_description
1 polymer ?
#
loop_
_entity_poly.entity_id
_entity_poly.type
_entity_poly.pdbx_seq_one_letter_code
_entity_poly.pdbx_strand_id
1 'polypeptide(L)'
;MNIALSIYPVGFCIVVAAAGLVSPTAAQQWEVPRTPEGNPDLQGNWSNQTMTPIERPEGQEPSLTWEEVAQREGRAAAAYESGSRPSDPDRLPLEVGAPVGGYNRVYLDPGMRVAIINGEPRSSLITDPPDGRRPRLTIEAQQIRDEVQVFMESFGPFDNPENRTLADRCIVGFGAHGGPPMTPNYGYNSNYTIVQTADHVMIHTEQVHDTRIIHLREPGPMPDHVRPWFG
;
A
#
# COMPACT_ATOMS: atom_id res chain seq x y z
N MET A 1 -22.97 17.37 83.47
CA MET A 1 -22.15 18.55 83.15
C MET A 1 -20.95 18.08 82.36
N ASN A 2 -20.78 18.62 81.15
CA ASN A 2 -19.88 18.16 80.09
C ASN A 2 -18.43 17.93 80.51
N ILE A 3 -17.80 16.87 79.97
CA ILE A 3 -16.35 16.86 79.68
C ILE A 3 -16.14 16.19 78.31
N ALA A 4 -15.48 16.93 77.42
CA ALA A 4 -15.11 16.57 76.06
C ALA A 4 -13.69 15.95 75.98
N LEU A 5 -13.47 15.23 74.87
CA LEU A 5 -12.27 14.45 74.50
C LEU A 5 -10.99 15.27 74.22
N SER A 6 -9.84 14.61 74.43
CA SER A 6 -8.54 14.74 73.72
C SER A 6 -7.47 13.89 74.44
N ILE A 7 -6.49 13.16 73.89
CA ILE A 7 -5.78 13.08 72.59
C ILE A 7 -5.06 11.70 72.48
N TYR A 8 -4.99 11.18 71.25
CA TYR A 8 -4.07 10.29 70.50
C TYR A 8 -2.66 9.90 71.04
N PRO A 9 -1.83 9.06 70.34
CA PRO A 9 -2.06 8.10 69.23
C PRO A 9 -1.42 6.70 69.48
N VAL A 10 -1.75 5.69 68.65
CA VAL A 10 -0.97 4.43 68.54
C VAL A 10 -0.44 4.30 67.12
N GLY A 11 0.86 4.02 67.02
CA GLY A 11 1.68 4.10 65.81
C GLY A 11 1.33 3.10 64.70
N PHE A 12 1.53 3.57 63.47
CA PHE A 12 1.29 2.88 62.21
C PHE A 12 2.64 2.45 61.61
N CYS A 13 2.87 1.13 61.45
CA CYS A 13 4.04 0.62 60.73
C CYS A 13 3.68 0.40 59.26
N ILE A 14 4.38 1.13 58.40
CA ILE A 14 4.29 1.09 56.94
C ILE A 14 5.23 0.00 56.41
N VAL A 15 4.73 -0.91 55.59
CA VAL A 15 5.52 -1.74 54.67
C VAL A 15 5.06 -1.44 53.26
N VAL A 16 5.86 -0.71 52.48
CA VAL A 16 5.62 -0.46 51.06
C VAL A 16 6.28 -1.58 50.26
N ALA A 17 5.47 -2.50 49.73
CA ALA A 17 5.91 -3.42 48.69
C ALA A 17 5.65 -2.75 47.32
N ALA A 18 6.71 -2.22 46.70
CA ALA A 18 6.67 -1.73 45.33
C ALA A 18 6.65 -2.94 44.38
N ALA A 19 5.46 -3.46 44.07
CA ALA A 19 5.27 -4.43 43.00
C ALA A 19 5.27 -3.68 41.65
N GLY A 20 6.38 -3.78 40.93
CA GLY A 20 6.49 -3.27 39.57
C GLY A 20 5.48 -3.97 38.65
N LEU A 21 4.53 -3.20 38.13
CA LEU A 21 3.71 -3.61 36.99
C LEU A 21 4.53 -3.44 35.71
N VAL A 22 5.49 -4.32 35.50
CA VAL A 22 5.99 -4.59 34.15
C VAL A 22 4.96 -5.54 33.55
N SER A 23 3.98 -4.99 32.82
CA SER A 23 3.16 -5.82 31.95
C SER A 23 4.02 -6.19 30.75
N PRO A 24 4.41 -7.47 30.55
CA PRO A 24 4.91 -7.86 29.26
C PRO A 24 3.72 -7.73 28.30
N THR A 25 3.79 -6.80 27.36
CA THR A 25 3.08 -6.96 26.09
C THR A 25 3.63 -8.23 25.46
N ALA A 26 3.07 -9.38 25.85
CA ALA A 26 3.18 -10.58 25.06
C ALA A 26 2.62 -10.21 23.69
N ALA A 27 3.48 -10.22 22.68
CA ALA A 27 3.04 -10.19 21.29
C ALA A 27 2.04 -11.35 21.16
N GLN A 28 0.76 -11.05 21.07
CA GLN A 28 -0.22 -12.07 20.76
C GLN A 28 0.20 -12.67 19.44
N GLN A 29 0.48 -13.96 19.43
CA GLN A 29 0.82 -14.69 18.23
C GLN A 29 -0.39 -14.57 17.30
N TRP A 30 -0.26 -13.77 16.25
CA TRP A 30 -1.34 -13.52 15.31
C TRP A 30 -1.73 -14.86 14.65
N GLU A 31 -2.99 -15.25 14.84
CA GLU A 31 -3.56 -16.41 14.16
C GLU A 31 -4.30 -15.95 12.92
N VAL A 32 -4.00 -16.59 11.78
CA VAL A 32 -4.65 -16.29 10.50
C VAL A 32 -6.14 -16.65 10.61
N PRO A 33 -7.06 -15.68 10.42
CA PRO A 33 -8.49 -15.96 10.39
C PRO A 33 -8.82 -17.00 9.31
N ARG A 34 -9.82 -17.83 9.56
CA ARG A 34 -10.20 -18.92 8.64
C ARG A 34 -11.67 -18.88 8.28
N THR A 35 -11.97 -19.25 7.05
CA THR A 35 -13.35 -19.49 6.60
C THR A 35 -13.92 -20.74 7.27
N PRO A 36 -15.25 -20.99 7.22
CA PRO A 36 -15.85 -22.22 7.73
C PRO A 36 -15.25 -23.51 7.16
N GLU A 37 -14.71 -23.46 5.94
CA GLU A 37 -14.02 -24.56 5.25
C GLU A 37 -12.55 -24.73 5.69
N GLY A 38 -12.03 -23.84 6.55
CA GLY A 38 -10.68 -23.90 7.10
C GLY A 38 -9.60 -23.20 6.26
N ASN A 39 -9.96 -22.60 5.12
CA ASN A 39 -9.04 -21.80 4.31
C ASN A 39 -8.68 -20.48 5.01
N PRO A 40 -7.51 -19.87 4.78
CA PRO A 40 -7.25 -18.48 5.18
C PRO A 40 -8.35 -17.56 4.66
N ASP A 41 -8.90 -16.72 5.53
CA ASP A 41 -9.93 -15.76 5.18
C ASP A 41 -9.29 -14.45 4.69
N LEU A 42 -9.43 -14.18 3.39
CA LEU A 42 -8.93 -12.99 2.73
C LEU A 42 -10.04 -11.95 2.52
N GLN A 43 -11.27 -12.20 2.99
CA GLN A 43 -12.39 -11.32 2.71
C GLN A 43 -12.22 -9.93 3.31
N GLY A 44 -12.71 -8.92 2.59
CA GLY A 44 -12.81 -7.56 3.08
C GLY A 44 -12.22 -6.53 2.14
N ASN A 45 -12.03 -5.32 2.68
CA ASN A 45 -11.41 -4.23 1.95
C ASN A 45 -9.94 -4.12 2.36
N TRP A 46 -9.09 -4.10 1.35
CA TRP A 46 -7.64 -4.06 1.48
C TRP A 46 -7.11 -2.81 0.79
N SER A 47 -5.94 -2.35 1.21
CA SER A 47 -5.20 -1.32 0.49
C SER A 47 -3.74 -1.75 0.33
N ASN A 48 -3.16 -1.43 -0.83
CA ASN A 48 -1.72 -1.63 -1.07
C ASN A 48 -0.90 -0.34 -0.87
N GLN A 49 -1.48 0.70 -0.26
CA GLN A 49 -0.79 1.95 -0.03
C GLN A 49 0.48 1.75 0.82
N THR A 50 1.60 2.28 0.34
CA THR A 50 2.86 2.22 1.06
C THR A 50 3.80 3.27 0.51
N MET A 51 4.69 3.78 1.36
CA MET A 51 5.81 4.62 0.90
C MET A 51 7.02 3.78 0.45
N THR A 52 7.00 2.46 0.65
CA THR A 52 8.09 1.58 0.26
C THR A 52 8.10 1.42 -1.27
N PRO A 53 9.22 1.74 -1.94
CA PRO A 53 9.31 1.64 -3.39
C PRO A 53 9.27 0.18 -3.86
N ILE A 54 8.84 -0.07 -5.09
CA ILE A 54 8.90 -1.42 -5.68
C ILE A 54 10.35 -1.91 -5.74
N GLU A 55 11.24 -1.08 -6.27
CA GLU A 55 12.66 -1.40 -6.44
C GLU A 55 13.53 -0.70 -5.40
N ARG A 56 14.61 -1.36 -4.98
CA ARG A 56 15.51 -0.81 -3.97
C ARG A 56 16.35 0.35 -4.51
N PRO A 57 16.41 1.48 -3.79
CA PRO A 57 17.38 2.53 -4.08
C PRO A 57 18.81 1.99 -4.07
N GLU A 58 19.67 2.51 -4.94
CA GLU A 58 21.06 2.05 -5.04
C GLU A 58 21.81 2.36 -3.74
N GLY A 59 22.62 1.41 -3.26
CA GLY A 59 23.38 1.54 -2.01
C GLY A 59 22.53 1.44 -0.73
N GLN A 60 21.23 1.16 -0.82
CA GLN A 60 20.37 0.94 0.34
C GLN A 60 20.38 -0.54 0.77
N GLU A 61 20.45 -0.80 2.07
CA GLU A 61 20.29 -2.14 2.63
C GLU A 61 18.88 -2.73 2.43
N PRO A 62 18.69 -4.06 2.43
CA PRO A 62 17.38 -4.69 2.21
C PRO A 62 16.30 -4.30 3.23
N SER A 63 16.72 -4.02 4.45
CA SER A 63 15.85 -3.65 5.56
C SER A 63 16.33 -2.36 6.19
N LEU A 64 15.37 -1.52 6.58
CA LEU A 64 15.64 -0.27 7.27
C LEU A 64 15.83 -0.53 8.77
N THR A 65 16.52 0.37 9.44
CA THR A 65 16.44 0.45 10.89
C THR A 65 15.11 1.07 11.31
N TRP A 66 14.62 0.75 12.52
CA TRP A 66 13.40 1.37 13.04
C TRP A 66 13.53 2.89 13.22
N GLU A 67 14.75 3.39 13.44
CA GLU A 67 15.01 4.83 13.46
C GLU A 67 14.80 5.47 12.08
N GLU A 68 15.34 4.87 11.01
CA GLU A 68 15.10 5.34 9.64
C GLU A 68 13.62 5.28 9.27
N VAL A 69 12.89 4.24 9.71
CA VAL A 69 11.44 4.15 9.54
C VAL A 69 10.75 5.34 10.21
N ALA A 70 11.01 5.58 11.49
CA ALA A 70 10.40 6.68 12.23
C ALA A 70 10.69 8.04 11.58
N GLN A 71 11.92 8.26 11.09
CA GLN A 71 12.28 9.48 10.37
C GLN A 71 11.54 9.61 9.03
N ARG A 72 11.42 8.52 8.26
CA ARG A 72 10.72 8.52 6.97
C ARG A 72 9.22 8.77 7.13
N GLU A 73 8.58 8.02 8.03
CA GLU A 73 7.14 8.14 8.29
C GLU A 73 6.81 9.50 8.92
N GLY A 74 7.64 10.01 9.83
CA GLY A 74 7.49 11.34 10.41
C GLY A 74 7.57 12.45 9.36
N ARG A 75 8.54 12.37 8.42
CA ARG A 75 8.61 13.31 7.29
C ARG A 75 7.40 13.18 6.36
N ALA A 76 6.94 11.97 6.08
CA ALA A 76 5.76 11.73 5.24
C ALA A 76 4.51 12.34 5.86
N ALA A 77 4.29 12.14 7.16
CA ALA A 77 3.18 12.72 7.91
C ALA A 77 3.23 14.25 7.91
N ALA A 78 4.38 14.86 8.20
CA ALA A 78 4.54 16.31 8.19
C ALA A 78 4.30 16.92 6.80
N ALA A 79 4.79 16.25 5.74
CA ALA A 79 4.54 16.67 4.36
C ALA A 79 3.06 16.55 3.98
N TYR A 80 2.38 15.49 4.42
CA TYR A 80 0.95 15.32 4.24
C TYR A 80 0.15 16.42 4.94
N GLU A 81 0.44 16.69 6.20
CA GLU A 81 -0.23 17.74 6.98
C GLU A 81 -0.06 19.12 6.33
N SER A 82 1.19 19.48 5.97
CA SER A 82 1.49 20.74 5.31
C SER A 82 0.77 20.87 3.97
N GLY A 83 0.83 19.84 3.12
CA GLY A 83 0.21 19.85 1.79
C GLY A 83 -1.32 19.75 1.80
N SER A 84 -1.91 19.37 2.93
CA SER A 84 -3.37 19.25 3.12
C SER A 84 -3.99 20.51 3.73
N ARG A 85 -3.18 21.53 4.03
CA ARG A 85 -3.70 22.82 4.51
C ARG A 85 -4.63 23.44 3.47
N PRO A 86 -5.72 24.11 3.91
CA PRO A 86 -6.58 24.86 3.01
C PRO A 86 -5.77 25.87 2.19
N SER A 87 -6.06 25.94 0.90
CA SER A 87 -5.50 26.99 0.04
C SER A 87 -6.06 28.35 0.45
N ASP A 88 -5.26 29.40 0.28
CA ASP A 88 -5.69 30.77 0.51
C ASP A 88 -6.82 31.14 -0.48
N PRO A 89 -8.04 31.44 0.01
CA PRO A 89 -9.16 31.81 -0.85
C PRO A 89 -8.96 33.17 -1.55
N ASP A 90 -8.10 34.04 -1.00
CA ASP A 90 -7.86 35.39 -1.50
C ASP A 90 -6.59 35.48 -2.37
N ARG A 91 -5.97 34.34 -2.70
CA ARG A 91 -4.77 34.30 -3.55
C ARG A 91 -5.04 34.96 -4.90
N LEU A 92 -4.07 35.75 -5.37
CA LEU A 92 -4.15 36.35 -6.69
C LEU A 92 -4.26 35.26 -7.77
N PRO A 93 -4.98 35.54 -8.88
CA PRO A 93 -4.96 34.67 -10.04
C PRO A 93 -3.52 34.40 -10.48
N LEU A 94 -3.28 33.17 -10.93
CA LEU A 94 -2.01 32.82 -11.53
C LEU A 94 -1.80 33.64 -12.81
N GLU A 95 -0.55 33.94 -13.13
CA GLU A 95 -0.20 34.56 -14.41
C GLU A 95 -0.66 33.69 -15.58
N VAL A 96 -0.96 34.31 -16.72
CA VAL A 96 -1.38 33.58 -17.92
C VAL A 96 -0.25 32.61 -18.34
N GLY A 97 -0.59 31.33 -18.43
CA GLY A 97 0.36 30.27 -18.77
C GLY A 97 1.13 29.70 -17.57
N ALA A 98 0.93 30.21 -16.36
CA ALA A 98 1.51 29.62 -15.16
C ALA A 98 0.85 28.26 -14.84
N PRO A 99 1.60 27.30 -14.26
CA PRO A 99 1.07 25.99 -13.92
C PRO A 99 -0.02 26.12 -12.86
N VAL A 100 -1.21 25.59 -13.16
CA VAL A 100 -2.36 25.59 -12.24
C VAL A 100 -2.18 24.67 -11.02
N GLY A 101 -1.10 23.88 -11.00
CA GLY A 101 -0.82 22.87 -9.99
C GLY A 101 -1.59 21.57 -10.21
N GLY A 102 -1.48 20.67 -9.24
CA GLY A 102 -2.24 19.43 -9.18
C GLY A 102 -3.27 19.44 -8.04
N TYR A 103 -3.79 18.28 -7.69
CA TYR A 103 -4.69 18.11 -6.56
C TYR A 103 -4.04 18.54 -5.24
N ASN A 104 -4.84 19.14 -4.34
CA ASN A 104 -4.43 19.30 -2.94
C ASN A 104 -4.11 17.94 -2.34
N ARG A 105 -3.16 17.90 -1.40
CA ARG A 105 -2.65 16.63 -0.87
C ARG A 105 -3.71 15.83 -0.10
N VAL A 106 -4.78 16.49 0.36
CA VAL A 106 -5.95 15.84 1.00
C VAL A 106 -6.66 14.84 0.08
N TYR A 107 -6.56 15.00 -1.25
CA TYR A 107 -7.14 14.07 -2.23
C TYR A 107 -6.21 12.93 -2.62
N LEU A 108 -4.99 12.91 -2.08
CA LEU A 108 -4.01 11.86 -2.35
C LEU A 108 -3.91 10.95 -1.12
N ASP A 109 -3.76 9.66 -1.38
CA ASP A 109 -3.34 8.65 -0.40
C ASP A 109 -2.10 7.91 -0.92
N PRO A 110 -0.91 8.49 -0.76
CA PRO A 110 0.33 7.88 -1.26
C PRO A 110 0.81 6.70 -0.41
N GLY A 111 0.16 6.42 0.72
CA GLY A 111 0.74 5.63 1.80
C GLY A 111 1.84 6.39 2.56
N MET A 112 1.78 6.36 3.88
CA MET A 112 2.75 7.06 4.76
C MET A 112 3.55 6.10 5.65
N ARG A 113 3.38 4.79 5.44
CA ARG A 113 4.02 3.75 6.24
C ARG A 113 4.95 2.92 5.38
N VAL A 114 6.08 2.54 5.98
CA VAL A 114 7.01 1.56 5.41
C VAL A 114 6.37 0.19 5.48
N ALA A 115 6.44 -0.58 4.39
CA ALA A 115 5.98 -1.96 4.36
C ALA A 115 6.80 -2.82 5.33
N ILE A 116 6.11 -3.51 6.25
CA ILE A 116 6.70 -4.49 7.15
C ILE A 116 6.40 -5.89 6.59
N ILE A 117 7.43 -6.65 6.25
CA ILE A 117 7.30 -8.02 5.73
C ILE A 117 8.04 -8.95 6.68
N ASN A 118 7.34 -9.93 7.25
CA ASN A 118 7.90 -10.87 8.24
C ASN A 118 8.58 -10.19 9.44
N GLY A 119 8.04 -9.04 9.87
CA GLY A 119 8.59 -8.26 10.98
C GLY A 119 9.75 -7.33 10.60
N GLU A 120 10.20 -7.33 9.35
CA GLU A 120 11.27 -6.45 8.88
C GLU A 120 10.71 -5.25 8.10
N PRO A 121 11.13 -4.02 8.41
CA PRO A 121 10.80 -2.85 7.61
C PRO A 121 11.60 -2.86 6.31
N ARG A 122 10.92 -3.03 5.18
CA ARG A 122 11.57 -3.23 3.89
C ARG A 122 11.92 -1.91 3.22
N SER A 123 13.12 -1.84 2.64
CA SER A 123 13.52 -0.72 1.79
C SER A 123 13.00 -0.81 0.36
N SER A 124 12.46 -1.97 -0.04
CA SER A 124 11.86 -2.27 -1.34
C SER A 124 10.79 -3.37 -1.24
N LEU A 125 9.80 -3.38 -2.13
CA LEU A 125 8.80 -4.46 -2.20
C LEU A 125 9.36 -5.71 -2.87
N ILE A 126 10.24 -5.55 -3.86
CA ILE A 126 10.98 -6.67 -4.44
C ILE A 126 12.02 -7.12 -3.41
N THR A 127 11.95 -8.40 -3.03
CA THR A 127 12.88 -9.03 -2.10
C THR A 127 13.77 -10.08 -2.76
N ASP A 128 13.32 -10.62 -3.87
CA ASP A 128 14.06 -11.54 -4.74
C ASP A 128 13.99 -11.00 -6.18
N PRO A 129 15.14 -10.74 -6.85
CA PRO A 129 16.51 -10.99 -6.42
C PRO A 129 16.98 -10.19 -5.18
N PRO A 130 18.07 -10.59 -4.50
CA PRO A 130 18.52 -9.98 -3.24
C PRO A 130 18.87 -8.50 -3.33
N ASP A 131 19.15 -7.96 -4.52
CA ASP A 131 19.36 -6.53 -4.76
C ASP A 131 18.04 -5.72 -4.76
N GLY A 132 16.89 -6.40 -4.71
CA GLY A 132 15.58 -5.80 -4.62
C GLY A 132 15.16 -5.06 -5.89
N ARG A 133 15.68 -5.46 -7.05
CA ARG A 133 15.41 -4.81 -8.33
C ARG A 133 14.78 -5.77 -9.33
N ARG A 134 14.04 -5.24 -10.30
CA ARG A 134 13.50 -6.06 -11.37
C ARG A 134 14.67 -6.64 -12.17
N PRO A 135 14.69 -7.96 -12.43
CA PRO A 135 15.67 -8.55 -13.33
C PRO A 135 15.66 -7.87 -14.69
N ARG A 136 16.81 -7.86 -15.36
CA ARG A 136 16.91 -7.41 -16.74
C ARG A 136 15.96 -8.23 -17.63
N LEU A 137 15.30 -7.57 -18.56
CA LEU A 137 14.47 -8.23 -19.55
C LEU A 137 15.27 -9.24 -20.39
N THR A 138 14.58 -10.31 -20.80
CA THR A 138 15.09 -11.23 -21.80
C THR A 138 15.28 -10.52 -23.14
N ILE A 139 16.07 -11.11 -24.03
CA ILE A 139 16.28 -10.56 -25.38
C ILE A 139 14.95 -10.44 -26.12
N GLU A 140 14.09 -11.46 -26.04
CA GLU A 140 12.76 -11.47 -26.63
C GLU A 140 11.87 -10.34 -26.07
N ALA A 141 11.83 -10.16 -24.74
CA ALA A 141 11.06 -9.09 -24.15
C ALA A 141 11.60 -7.69 -24.52
N GLN A 142 12.92 -7.56 -24.73
CA GLN A 142 13.51 -6.33 -25.23
C GLN A 142 13.10 -6.07 -26.69
N GLN A 143 13.11 -7.08 -27.55
CA GLN A 143 12.66 -6.97 -28.94
C GLN A 143 11.21 -6.54 -29.04
N ILE A 144 10.30 -7.15 -28.26
CA ILE A 144 8.88 -6.75 -28.22
C ILE A 144 8.73 -5.28 -27.82
N ARG A 145 9.49 -4.83 -26.81
CA ARG A 145 9.46 -3.42 -26.39
C ARG A 145 9.95 -2.48 -27.48
N ASP A 146 11.04 -2.85 -28.16
CA ASP A 146 11.62 -2.04 -29.24
C ASP A 146 10.65 -1.97 -30.43
N GLU A 147 10.00 -3.07 -30.80
CA GLU A 147 8.97 -3.11 -31.84
C GLU A 147 7.76 -2.24 -31.51
N VAL A 148 7.25 -2.32 -30.28
CA VAL A 148 6.16 -1.45 -29.80
C VAL A 148 6.60 0.00 -29.85
N GLN A 149 7.81 0.33 -29.40
CA GLN A 149 8.32 1.70 -29.45
C GLN A 149 8.37 2.24 -30.88
N VAL A 150 8.93 1.48 -31.83
CA VAL A 150 8.98 1.85 -33.25
C VAL A 150 7.58 2.07 -33.84
N PHE A 151 6.62 1.20 -33.49
CA PHE A 151 5.23 1.36 -33.90
C PHE A 151 4.64 2.68 -33.37
N MET A 152 4.84 2.98 -32.08
CA MET A 152 4.35 4.21 -31.46
C MET A 152 4.98 5.45 -32.08
N GLU A 153 6.27 5.42 -32.41
CA GLU A 153 6.98 6.53 -33.06
C GLU A 153 6.56 6.76 -34.52
N SER A 154 5.87 5.79 -35.14
CA SER A 154 5.37 5.92 -36.52
C SER A 154 4.16 6.87 -36.65
N PHE A 155 3.62 7.36 -35.53
CA PHE A 155 2.51 8.31 -35.47
C PHE A 155 2.84 9.49 -34.54
N GLY A 156 2.13 10.60 -34.69
CA GLY A 156 2.13 11.62 -33.64
C GLY A 156 1.56 11.05 -32.32
N PRO A 157 1.85 11.65 -31.15
CA PRO A 157 1.47 11.11 -29.84
C PRO A 157 -0.01 10.78 -29.68
N PHE A 158 -0.87 11.41 -30.48
CA PHE A 158 -2.32 11.33 -30.38
C PHE A 158 -3.02 10.97 -31.69
N ASP A 159 -2.27 10.64 -32.74
CA ASP A 159 -2.77 10.49 -34.10
C ASP A 159 -3.26 9.07 -34.42
N ASN A 160 -3.06 8.12 -33.50
CA ASN A 160 -3.52 6.73 -33.65
C ASN A 160 -4.18 6.25 -32.33
N PRO A 161 -5.37 5.61 -32.36
CA PRO A 161 -5.99 5.04 -31.15
C PRO A 161 -5.13 3.97 -30.46
N GLU A 162 -4.29 3.25 -31.20
CA GLU A 162 -3.33 2.28 -30.64
C GLU A 162 -2.12 2.98 -29.98
N ASN A 163 -1.88 4.25 -30.30
CA ASN A 163 -0.91 5.09 -29.59
C ASN A 163 -1.42 5.61 -28.24
N ARG A 164 -2.70 5.43 -27.93
CA ARG A 164 -3.25 5.76 -26.61
C ARG A 164 -3.00 4.62 -25.65
N THR A 165 -2.53 4.95 -24.46
CA THR A 165 -2.30 3.95 -23.41
C THR A 165 -3.61 3.25 -23.05
N LEU A 166 -3.53 2.04 -22.48
CA LEU A 166 -4.72 1.34 -21.98
C LEU A 166 -5.49 2.19 -20.95
N ALA A 167 -4.78 3.04 -20.21
CA ALA A 167 -5.37 3.93 -19.22
C ALA A 167 -6.09 5.13 -19.85
N ASP A 168 -5.54 5.74 -20.90
CA ASP A 168 -6.24 6.79 -21.68
C ASP A 168 -7.52 6.26 -22.34
N ARG A 169 -7.55 4.95 -22.61
CA ARG A 169 -8.68 4.24 -23.20
C ARG A 169 -9.66 3.71 -22.15
N CYS A 170 -9.40 3.94 -20.86
CA CYS A 170 -10.17 3.41 -19.73
C CYS A 170 -10.34 1.88 -19.76
N ILE A 171 -9.37 1.15 -20.31
CA ILE A 171 -9.39 -0.32 -20.42
C ILE A 171 -8.82 -0.96 -19.16
N VAL A 172 -7.77 -0.36 -18.60
CA VAL A 172 -7.17 -0.75 -17.31
C VAL A 172 -6.89 0.52 -16.52
N GLY A 173 -6.80 0.41 -15.19
CA GLY A 173 -6.39 1.53 -14.34
C GLY A 173 -5.07 2.19 -14.80
N PHE A 174 -4.85 3.45 -14.42
CA PHE A 174 -3.54 4.10 -14.60
C PHE A 174 -2.48 3.26 -13.89
N GLY A 175 -1.29 3.08 -14.48
CA GLY A 175 -0.25 2.23 -13.89
C GLY A 175 -0.61 0.74 -13.84
N ALA A 176 0.13 -0.03 -13.06
CA ALA A 176 -0.09 -1.47 -12.88
C ALA A 176 -0.89 -1.73 -11.60
N HIS A 177 -2.11 -1.20 -11.52
CA HIS A 177 -2.98 -1.31 -10.31
C HIS A 177 -4.18 -2.24 -10.49
N GLY A 178 -4.69 -2.36 -11.72
CA GLY A 178 -5.83 -3.20 -12.09
C GLY A 178 -5.48 -4.67 -12.40
N GLY A 179 -4.29 -4.89 -12.96
CA GLY A 179 -3.81 -6.21 -13.40
C GLY A 179 -2.56 -6.68 -12.66
N PRO A 180 -2.20 -7.97 -12.77
CA PRO A 180 -0.98 -8.51 -12.16
C PRO A 180 0.30 -8.00 -12.85
N PRO A 181 1.37 -7.70 -12.10
CA PRO A 181 1.38 -7.55 -10.65
C PRO A 181 0.64 -6.26 -10.23
N MET A 182 -0.20 -6.35 -9.20
CA MET A 182 -0.96 -5.22 -8.66
C MET A 182 -0.06 -4.40 -7.73
N THR A 183 0.62 -3.41 -8.29
CA THR A 183 1.61 -2.58 -7.61
C THR A 183 1.00 -1.35 -6.95
N PRO A 184 1.65 -0.74 -5.94
CA PRO A 184 1.17 0.52 -5.35
C PRO A 184 1.26 1.70 -6.33
N ASN A 185 0.28 2.61 -6.26
CA ASN A 185 0.23 3.84 -7.07
C ASN A 185 1.06 5.00 -6.49
N TYR A 186 1.32 4.99 -5.18
CA TYR A 186 1.94 6.12 -4.46
C TYR A 186 1.18 7.46 -4.63
N GLY A 187 -0.09 7.37 -5.04
CA GLY A 187 -0.95 8.50 -5.39
C GLY A 187 -2.29 8.39 -4.69
N TYR A 188 -3.22 7.64 -5.29
CA TYR A 188 -4.56 7.34 -4.78
C TYR A 188 -5.12 6.11 -5.52
N ASN A 189 -6.35 5.68 -5.24
CA ASN A 189 -6.96 4.48 -5.81
C ASN A 189 -6.23 3.16 -5.48
N SER A 190 -5.81 3.04 -4.22
CA SER A 190 -5.07 1.88 -3.71
C SER A 190 -5.96 0.80 -3.08
N ASN A 191 -7.29 0.95 -3.13
CA ASN A 191 -8.21 0.02 -2.48
C ASN A 191 -8.61 -1.16 -3.37
N TYR A 192 -8.84 -2.29 -2.70
CA TYR A 192 -9.28 -3.55 -3.28
C TYR A 192 -10.37 -4.15 -2.42
N THR A 193 -11.42 -4.67 -3.05
CA THR A 193 -12.41 -5.50 -2.36
C THR A 193 -12.16 -6.95 -2.71
N ILE A 194 -11.96 -7.79 -1.69
CA ILE A 194 -11.80 -9.22 -1.84
C ILE A 194 -13.05 -9.92 -1.34
N VAL A 195 -13.64 -10.75 -2.21
CA VAL A 195 -14.74 -11.64 -1.87
C VAL A 195 -14.26 -13.07 -2.07
N GLN A 196 -14.47 -13.93 -1.09
CA GLN A 196 -13.97 -15.31 -1.11
C GLN A 196 -15.13 -16.27 -0.87
N THR A 197 -15.20 -17.31 -1.71
CA THR A 197 -16.08 -18.46 -1.53
C THR A 197 -15.23 -19.68 -1.15
N ALA A 198 -15.87 -20.85 -1.00
CA ALA A 198 -15.18 -22.11 -0.76
C ALA A 198 -14.21 -22.53 -1.89
N ASP A 199 -14.37 -21.97 -3.09
CA ASP A 199 -13.70 -22.39 -4.32
C ASP A 199 -13.16 -21.25 -5.19
N HIS A 200 -13.46 -19.98 -4.86
CA HIS A 200 -12.99 -18.82 -5.61
C HIS A 200 -12.53 -17.68 -4.69
N VAL A 201 -11.60 -16.86 -5.20
CA VAL A 201 -11.28 -15.54 -4.69
C VAL A 201 -11.52 -14.54 -5.82
N MET A 202 -12.36 -13.55 -5.56
CA MET A 202 -12.55 -12.40 -6.44
C MET A 202 -11.80 -11.20 -5.85
N ILE A 203 -11.02 -10.53 -6.68
CA ILE A 203 -10.33 -9.28 -6.35
C ILE A 203 -10.90 -8.18 -7.26
N HIS A 204 -11.51 -7.17 -6.66
CA HIS A 204 -12.06 -6.01 -7.34
C HIS A 204 -11.21 -4.77 -7.07
N THR A 205 -10.76 -4.09 -8.12
CA THR A 205 -9.94 -2.88 -7.97
C THR A 205 -10.80 -1.63 -7.94
N GLU A 206 -10.47 -0.67 -7.07
CA GLU A 206 -11.21 0.60 -6.96
C GLU A 206 -11.26 1.39 -8.27
N GLN A 207 -10.12 1.48 -8.96
CA GLN A 207 -10.01 2.21 -10.22
C GLN A 207 -10.32 1.32 -11.42
N VAL A 208 -11.16 1.84 -12.33
CA VAL A 208 -11.62 1.17 -13.57
C VAL A 208 -12.43 -0.12 -13.33
N HIS A 209 -12.57 -0.55 -12.06
CA HIS A 209 -13.43 -1.66 -11.62
C HIS A 209 -13.00 -3.02 -12.23
N ASP A 210 -11.71 -3.20 -12.48
CA ASP A 210 -11.15 -4.48 -12.94
C ASP A 210 -11.46 -5.56 -11.89
N THR A 211 -12.00 -6.69 -12.37
CA THR A 211 -12.38 -7.81 -11.51
C THR A 211 -11.66 -9.07 -11.95
N ARG A 212 -10.83 -9.62 -11.06
CA ARG A 212 -10.16 -10.89 -11.27
C ARG A 212 -10.83 -11.97 -10.44
N ILE A 213 -11.15 -13.11 -11.06
CA ILE A 213 -11.68 -14.29 -10.37
C ILE A 213 -10.63 -15.38 -10.44
N ILE A 214 -10.22 -15.88 -9.27
CA ILE A 214 -9.17 -16.87 -9.10
C ILE A 214 -9.81 -18.13 -8.52
N HIS A 215 -9.64 -19.27 -9.19
CA HIS A 215 -10.06 -20.56 -8.65
C HIS A 215 -9.08 -21.02 -7.55
N LEU A 216 -9.62 -21.41 -6.39
CA LEU A 216 -8.83 -21.96 -5.27
C LEU A 216 -8.51 -23.45 -5.45
N ARG A 217 -9.19 -24.10 -6.39
CA ARG A 217 -8.96 -25.49 -6.80
C ARG A 217 -8.50 -25.50 -8.24
N GLU A 218 -7.86 -26.58 -8.67
CA GLU A 218 -7.42 -26.74 -10.05
C GLU A 218 -8.63 -26.61 -10.99
N PRO A 219 -8.70 -25.55 -11.82
CA PRO A 219 -9.78 -25.43 -12.79
C PRO A 219 -9.57 -26.49 -13.87
N GLY A 220 -10.66 -26.99 -14.44
CA GLY A 220 -10.55 -27.77 -15.69
C GLY A 220 -9.86 -26.92 -16.77
N PRO A 221 -9.18 -27.54 -17.75
CA PRO A 221 -8.51 -26.81 -18.81
C PRO A 221 -9.52 -25.92 -19.55
N MET A 222 -9.17 -24.65 -19.74
CA MET A 222 -9.94 -23.78 -20.64
C MET A 222 -9.78 -24.27 -22.07
N PRO A 223 -10.80 -24.10 -22.94
CA PRO A 223 -10.64 -24.39 -24.36
C PRO A 223 -9.48 -23.59 -24.95
N ASP A 224 -8.68 -24.20 -25.83
CA ASP A 224 -7.46 -23.59 -26.39
C ASP A 224 -7.68 -22.23 -27.09
N HIS A 225 -8.91 -21.96 -27.51
CA HIS A 225 -9.28 -20.72 -28.18
C HIS A 225 -9.70 -19.59 -27.20
N VAL A 226 -9.86 -19.89 -25.91
CA VAL A 226 -10.19 -18.92 -24.87
C VAL A 226 -8.91 -18.38 -24.27
N ARG A 227 -8.72 -17.06 -24.36
CA ARG A 227 -7.61 -16.36 -23.72
C ARG A 227 -8.14 -15.54 -22.54
N PRO A 228 -7.70 -15.82 -21.30
CA PRO A 228 -8.12 -15.03 -20.15
C PRO A 228 -7.59 -13.61 -20.24
N TRP A 229 -8.45 -12.66 -19.88
CA TRP A 229 -8.04 -11.27 -19.66
C TRP A 229 -7.24 -11.19 -18.35
N PHE A 230 -6.06 -10.56 -18.37
CA PHE A 230 -5.08 -10.52 -17.27
C PHE A 230 -4.39 -11.84 -16.89
N GLY A 231 -4.44 -12.87 -17.75
CA GLY A 231 -3.76 -14.14 -17.52
C GLY A 231 -4.48 -15.07 -16.58
#